data_AF-A0A2D4W128-F1
#
_entry.id   AF-A0A2D4W128-F1
#
_cell.length_a   1.000
_cell.length_b   1.000
_cell.length_c   1.000
_cell.angle_alpha   90.00
_cell.angle_beta   90.00
_cell.angle_gamma   90.00
#
_symmetry.space_group_name_H-M   'P 1'
#
loop_
_entity.id
_entity.type
_entity.pdbx_description
1 polymer ?
#
loop_
_entity_poly.entity_id
_entity_poly.type
_entity_poly.pdbx_seq_one_letter_code
_entity_poly.pdbx_strand_id
1 'polypeptide(L)'
;MGPLEQEELRRLRLRAYGPSADIDRDPAAMARLTELEAAAGTGDASDTPAPEPHRDNPSDPRPKAPADASMIDASLVDEAAPVADGDPAVWSSSPDTRRRPRWLVPALWAASLAITAVFAAIVTSTASSPPTAAPDGGTPVAVLAPDPSFDPSEIFGTRGYGAQGFEDFHGLTPIAVDDRWAASFGTDSCLMIVATGVVDGDDGIYTGRWRTGCAAGPIPASVAMDVDSTVPAETSVAYPDSVLLFVHEGDLVRVYEYPAT
;
A
#
# COMPACT_ATOMS: atom_id res chain seq x y z
N MET A 1 -23.79 -38.34 -7.16
CA MET A 1 -22.65 -38.44 -8.09
C MET A 1 -21.73 -39.59 -7.65
N GLY A 2 -21.46 -40.55 -8.52
CA GLY A 2 -20.57 -41.69 -8.28
C GLY A 2 -19.08 -41.36 -8.44
N PRO A 3 -18.16 -42.24 -8.01
CA PRO A 3 -16.72 -41.97 -8.03
C PRO A 3 -16.15 -41.80 -9.45
N LEU A 4 -16.71 -42.48 -10.45
CA LEU A 4 -16.30 -42.32 -11.86
C LEU A 4 -16.73 -40.95 -12.43
N GLU A 5 -17.89 -40.43 -12.02
CA GLU A 5 -18.39 -39.11 -12.44
C GLU A 5 -17.58 -37.98 -11.78
N GLN A 6 -17.14 -38.17 -10.54
CA GLN A 6 -16.26 -37.23 -9.83
C GLN A 6 -14.88 -37.14 -10.51
N GLU A 7 -14.31 -38.27 -10.93
CA GLU A 7 -13.04 -38.31 -11.67
C GLU A 7 -13.19 -37.74 -13.09
N GLU A 8 -14.32 -38.00 -13.77
CA GLU A 8 -14.66 -37.37 -15.05
C GLU A 8 -14.75 -35.84 -14.92
N LEU A 9 -15.46 -35.34 -13.91
CA LEU A 9 -15.59 -33.92 -13.60
C LEU A 9 -14.24 -33.27 -13.27
N ARG A 10 -13.41 -33.91 -12.44
CA ARG A 10 -12.05 -33.44 -12.10
C ARG A 10 -11.19 -33.28 -13.35
N ARG A 11 -11.23 -34.27 -14.25
CA ARG A 11 -10.49 -34.25 -15.53
C ARG A 11 -11.01 -33.14 -16.46
N LEU A 12 -12.32 -32.93 -16.55
CA LEU A 12 -12.90 -31.86 -17.40
C LEU A 12 -12.59 -30.47 -16.84
N ARG A 13 -12.65 -30.27 -15.52
CA ARG A 13 -12.23 -29.02 -14.86
C ARG A 13 -10.76 -28.69 -15.10
N LEU A 14 -9.87 -29.67 -15.11
CA LEU A 14 -8.45 -29.45 -15.48
C LEU A 14 -8.28 -29.02 -16.96
N ARG A 15 -9.13 -29.48 -17.88
CA ARG A 15 -9.14 -29.05 -19.28
C ARG A 15 -9.78 -27.67 -19.49
N ALA A 16 -10.65 -27.23 -18.59
CA ALA A 16 -11.34 -25.95 -18.65
C ALA A 16 -10.61 -24.81 -17.92
N TYR A 17 -10.09 -25.11 -16.73
CA TYR A 17 -9.57 -24.12 -15.78
C TYR A 17 -8.11 -24.37 -15.38
N GLY A 18 -7.47 -25.42 -15.91
CA GLY A 18 -6.08 -25.74 -15.63
C GLY A 18 -5.07 -24.94 -16.49
N PRO A 19 -3.76 -25.01 -16.17
CA PRO A 19 -2.71 -24.23 -16.85
C PRO A 19 -2.59 -24.49 -18.36
N SER A 20 -3.08 -25.65 -18.83
CA SER A 20 -3.10 -26.05 -20.24
C SER A 20 -4.55 -26.22 -20.75
N ALA A 21 -5.41 -25.25 -20.45
CA ALA A 21 -6.82 -25.31 -20.84
C ALA A 21 -6.99 -25.46 -22.38
N ASP A 22 -7.76 -26.46 -22.79
CA ASP A 22 -7.96 -26.83 -24.19
C ASP A 22 -9.43 -27.13 -24.53
N ILE A 23 -10.34 -27.08 -23.54
CA ILE A 23 -11.73 -27.55 -23.66
C ILE A 23 -12.56 -26.76 -24.69
N ASP A 24 -12.21 -25.50 -24.96
CA ASP A 24 -12.92 -24.66 -25.95
C ASP A 24 -12.88 -25.24 -27.38
N ARG A 25 -11.96 -26.17 -27.65
CA ARG A 25 -11.86 -26.90 -28.92
C ARG A 25 -12.76 -28.15 -28.98
N ASP A 26 -13.45 -28.46 -27.88
CA ASP A 26 -14.23 -29.69 -27.68
C ASP A 26 -15.61 -29.35 -27.07
N PRO A 27 -16.58 -28.92 -27.92
CA PRO A 27 -17.90 -28.50 -27.43
C PRO A 27 -18.71 -29.63 -26.78
N ALA A 28 -18.38 -30.89 -27.07
CA ALA A 28 -18.98 -32.04 -26.40
C ALA A 28 -18.46 -32.19 -24.96
N ALA A 29 -17.15 -32.01 -24.74
CA ALA A 29 -16.59 -31.95 -23.40
C ALA A 29 -17.11 -30.77 -22.58
N MET A 30 -17.33 -29.59 -23.19
CA MET A 30 -17.98 -28.46 -22.52
C MET A 30 -19.40 -28.78 -22.06
N ALA A 31 -20.24 -29.35 -22.95
CA ALA A 31 -21.60 -29.73 -22.57
C ALA A 31 -21.63 -30.76 -21.43
N ARG A 32 -20.70 -31.74 -21.46
CA ARG A 32 -20.54 -32.76 -20.42
C ARG A 32 -20.04 -32.18 -19.08
N LEU A 33 -19.17 -31.17 -19.12
CA LEU A 33 -18.74 -30.44 -17.93
C LEU A 33 -19.92 -29.74 -17.27
N THR A 34 -20.71 -28.97 -18.03
CA THR A 34 -21.90 -28.27 -17.50
C THR A 34 -22.93 -29.21 -16.88
N GLU A 35 -23.16 -30.38 -17.48
CA GLU A 35 -24.04 -31.43 -16.93
C GLU A 35 -23.54 -31.92 -15.55
N LEU A 36 -22.24 -32.24 -15.45
CA LEU A 36 -21.65 -32.75 -14.21
C LEU A 36 -21.57 -31.66 -13.12
N GLU A 37 -21.34 -30.39 -13.48
CA GLU A 37 -21.33 -29.29 -12.51
C GLU A 37 -22.72 -28.98 -11.96
N ALA A 38 -23.76 -29.03 -12.79
CA ALA A 38 -25.15 -28.93 -12.32
C ALA A 38 -25.53 -30.09 -11.38
N ALA A 39 -25.07 -31.31 -11.68
CA ALA A 39 -25.25 -32.49 -10.84
C ALA A 39 -24.42 -32.47 -9.53
N ALA A 40 -23.35 -31.66 -9.47
CA ALA A 40 -22.60 -31.42 -8.24
C ALA A 40 -23.27 -30.34 -7.37
N GLY A 41 -23.63 -29.19 -7.94
CA GLY A 41 -24.23 -28.07 -7.22
C GLY A 41 -25.61 -28.39 -6.60
N THR A 42 -26.37 -29.31 -7.21
CA THR A 42 -27.63 -29.81 -6.63
C THR A 42 -27.45 -30.70 -5.40
N GLY A 43 -26.22 -31.13 -5.07
CA GLY A 43 -25.90 -31.83 -3.83
C GLY A 43 -25.56 -30.92 -2.64
N ASP A 44 -25.22 -29.65 -2.90
CA ASP A 44 -24.72 -28.68 -1.92
C ASP A 44 -25.72 -27.53 -1.66
N ALA A 45 -26.84 -27.51 -2.39
CA ALA A 45 -27.87 -26.49 -2.33
C ALA A 45 -28.78 -26.61 -1.09
N SER A 46 -28.21 -26.42 0.11
CA SER A 46 -28.96 -26.22 1.35
C SER A 46 -28.42 -25.08 2.22
N ASP A 47 -27.71 -24.11 1.63
CA ASP A 47 -27.76 -22.73 2.13
C ASP A 47 -27.46 -21.70 1.02
N THR A 48 -28.46 -20.94 0.58
CA THR A 48 -28.30 -19.70 -0.20
C THR A 48 -29.59 -18.88 -0.10
N PRO A 49 -29.59 -17.74 0.63
CA PRO A 49 -30.69 -16.79 0.59
C PRO A 49 -30.84 -16.14 -0.79
N ALA A 50 -32.08 -15.93 -1.23
CA ALA A 50 -32.39 -15.32 -2.52
C ALA A 50 -32.01 -13.81 -2.58
N PRO A 51 -31.66 -13.26 -3.75
CA PRO A 51 -31.33 -11.84 -3.90
C PRO A 51 -32.59 -10.96 -3.82
N GLU A 52 -32.55 -9.91 -2.99
CA GLU A 52 -33.59 -8.87 -2.97
C GLU A 52 -33.49 -7.91 -4.19
N PRO A 53 -34.61 -7.36 -4.67
CA PRO A 53 -34.64 -6.52 -5.86
C PRO A 53 -34.15 -5.09 -5.62
N HIS A 54 -33.61 -4.49 -6.68
CA HIS A 54 -33.22 -3.08 -6.76
C HIS A 54 -34.23 -2.11 -6.12
N ARG A 55 -33.70 -1.07 -5.46
CA ARG A 55 -34.42 0.17 -5.16
C ARG A 55 -33.69 1.38 -5.72
N ASP A 56 -34.49 2.31 -6.23
CA ASP A 56 -34.05 3.39 -7.10
C ASP A 56 -33.29 4.51 -6.40
N ASN A 57 -32.41 5.15 -7.17
CA ASN A 57 -31.57 6.27 -6.77
C ASN A 57 -32.25 7.62 -7.05
N PRO A 58 -32.45 8.51 -6.05
CA PRO A 58 -32.93 9.87 -6.27
C PRO A 58 -31.80 10.91 -6.28
N SER A 59 -31.36 11.28 -7.48
CA SER A 59 -30.92 12.61 -7.93
C SER A 59 -30.34 13.64 -6.92
N ASP A 60 -29.03 13.91 -7.02
CA ASP A 60 -28.38 15.10 -6.45
C ASP A 60 -28.23 16.25 -7.47
N PRO A 61 -28.73 17.49 -7.20
CA PRO A 61 -28.59 18.63 -8.10
C PRO A 61 -27.34 19.49 -7.83
N ARG A 62 -26.29 19.28 -8.63
CA ARG A 62 -25.11 20.16 -8.76
C ARG A 62 -25.47 21.67 -8.85
N PRO A 63 -24.86 22.54 -8.02
CA PRO A 63 -24.73 23.97 -8.29
C PRO A 63 -23.50 24.33 -9.16
N LYS A 64 -23.57 25.47 -9.85
CA LYS A 64 -22.57 25.92 -10.85
C LYS A 64 -21.42 26.72 -10.22
N ALA A 65 -20.28 26.71 -10.91
CA ALA A 65 -19.19 27.67 -10.71
C ALA A 65 -19.53 29.07 -11.28
N PRO A 66 -18.85 30.12 -10.80
CA PRO A 66 -18.60 31.34 -11.56
C PRO A 66 -17.12 31.49 -11.96
N ALA A 67 -16.87 31.88 -13.21
CA ALA A 67 -15.69 32.67 -13.59
C ALA A 67 -15.93 34.13 -13.14
N ASP A 68 -14.94 34.98 -12.86
CA ASP A 68 -14.00 35.53 -13.86
C ASP A 68 -12.85 36.34 -13.20
N ALA A 69 -11.80 36.66 -13.98
CA ALA A 69 -10.74 37.69 -13.82
C ALA A 69 -10.03 37.86 -12.45
N SER A 70 -8.69 37.83 -12.37
CA SER A 70 -7.82 38.81 -13.04
C SER A 70 -6.33 38.37 -13.07
N MET A 71 -5.56 38.81 -14.07
CA MET A 71 -4.13 38.49 -14.26
C MET A 71 -3.20 39.69 -14.01
N ILE A 72 -2.01 39.42 -13.48
CA ILE A 72 -0.79 40.26 -13.58
C ILE A 72 0.40 39.27 -13.49
N ASP A 73 0.91 38.71 -14.59
CA ASP A 73 1.99 39.22 -15.46
C ASP A 73 3.16 39.96 -14.77
N ALA A 74 4.34 39.35 -14.84
CA ALA A 74 5.62 40.04 -14.89
C ALA A 74 6.64 39.11 -15.57
N SER A 75 6.78 39.27 -16.89
CA SER A 75 7.66 38.53 -17.80
C SER A 75 9.08 38.20 -17.31
N LEU A 76 9.54 36.99 -17.64
CA LEU A 76 10.95 36.66 -17.80
C LEU A 76 11.53 37.39 -19.03
N VAL A 77 12.73 37.95 -18.93
CA VAL A 77 13.59 38.23 -20.09
C VAL A 77 15.02 37.87 -19.73
N ASP A 78 15.62 37.02 -20.55
CA ASP A 78 17.01 36.57 -20.48
C ASP A 78 17.84 37.23 -21.60
N GLU A 79 19.15 36.95 -21.60
CA GLU A 79 20.08 37.07 -22.72
C GLU A 79 20.63 38.47 -23.08
N ALA A 80 21.98 38.58 -23.05
CA ALA A 80 22.83 38.96 -24.19
C ALA A 80 24.19 39.59 -23.77
N ALA A 81 25.29 38.91 -24.11
CA ALA A 81 26.64 39.52 -24.20
C ALA A 81 26.96 39.96 -25.64
N PRO A 82 27.72 41.05 -25.83
CA PRO A 82 29.00 41.02 -26.58
C PRO A 82 30.05 41.99 -25.95
N VAL A 83 31.26 42.28 -26.46
CA VAL A 83 31.98 42.03 -27.74
C VAL A 83 33.45 41.64 -27.44
N ALA A 84 34.24 41.22 -28.43
CA ALA A 84 35.66 40.89 -28.31
C ALA A 84 36.64 42.06 -28.55
N ASP A 85 37.86 41.87 -28.02
CA ASP A 85 39.21 42.40 -28.37
C ASP A 85 39.51 43.90 -28.56
N GLY A 86 40.60 44.34 -27.90
CA GLY A 86 41.21 45.67 -28.07
C GLY A 86 42.26 46.05 -27.03
N ASP A 87 43.37 45.30 -26.93
CA ASP A 87 44.64 45.79 -26.31
C ASP A 87 45.37 46.69 -27.34
N PRO A 88 46.29 47.62 -26.97
CA PRO A 88 47.17 47.54 -25.79
C PRO A 88 47.40 48.85 -24.98
N ALA A 89 48.18 48.66 -23.90
CA ALA A 89 49.27 49.53 -23.43
C ALA A 89 49.06 50.47 -22.20
N VAL A 90 49.71 50.04 -21.11
CA VAL A 90 50.50 50.83 -20.14
C VAL A 90 49.75 51.51 -18.96
N TRP A 91 50.35 51.32 -17.77
CA TRP A 91 49.99 51.86 -16.45
C TRP A 91 49.73 53.38 -16.48
N SER A 92 48.82 53.98 -15.70
CA SER A 92 48.67 53.87 -14.24
C SER A 92 47.55 54.78 -13.73
N SER A 93 46.75 54.35 -12.73
CA SER A 93 46.14 55.21 -11.69
C SER A 93 45.43 54.40 -10.59
N SER A 94 45.86 54.63 -9.35
CA SER A 94 45.30 54.32 -8.01
C SER A 94 44.18 53.26 -7.79
N PRO A 95 44.28 52.43 -6.72
CA PRO A 95 43.20 51.54 -6.32
C PRO A 95 42.06 52.29 -5.60
N ASP A 96 40.90 52.41 -6.26
CA ASP A 96 39.66 52.85 -5.59
C ASP A 96 39.10 51.70 -4.71
N THR A 97 39.35 51.80 -3.40
CA THR A 97 38.93 50.78 -2.42
C THR A 97 37.43 50.87 -2.12
N ARG A 98 36.59 50.37 -3.03
CA ARG A 98 35.15 50.21 -2.79
C ARG A 98 34.90 49.33 -1.57
N ARG A 99 34.61 49.96 -0.43
CA ARG A 99 34.28 49.32 0.83
C ARG A 99 33.05 48.45 0.67
N ARG A 100 33.22 47.12 0.62
CA ARG A 100 32.09 46.19 0.77
C ARG A 100 31.38 46.48 2.11
N PRO A 101 30.05 46.69 2.14
CA PRO A 101 29.34 47.02 3.36
C PRO A 101 29.39 45.84 4.33
N ARG A 102 30.09 46.02 5.46
CA ARG A 102 30.34 44.99 6.49
C ARG A 102 29.06 44.43 7.16
N TRP A 103 27.91 45.06 6.93
CA TRP A 103 26.58 44.62 7.36
C TRP A 103 26.05 43.38 6.60
N LEU A 104 26.54 43.08 5.39
CA LEU A 104 26.09 41.89 4.67
C LEU A 104 26.46 40.57 5.37
N VAL A 105 27.51 40.56 6.19
CA VAL A 105 27.94 39.36 6.92
C VAL A 105 26.90 38.90 7.95
N PRO A 106 26.45 39.71 8.95
CA PRO A 106 25.42 39.28 9.88
C PRO A 106 24.06 38.99 9.23
N ALA A 107 23.72 39.64 8.11
CA ALA A 107 22.50 39.33 7.36
C ALA A 107 22.52 37.91 6.75
N LEU A 108 23.67 37.49 6.19
CA LEU A 108 23.84 36.12 5.68
C LEU A 108 23.82 35.07 6.80
N TRP A 109 24.35 35.39 7.98
CA TRP A 109 24.23 34.52 9.17
C TRP A 109 22.77 34.33 9.60
N ALA A 110 21.98 35.42 9.64
CA ALA A 110 20.56 35.34 9.98
C ALA A 110 19.75 34.53 8.96
N ALA A 111 20.04 34.68 7.66
CA ALA A 111 19.40 33.89 6.60
C ALA A 111 19.73 32.39 6.72
N SER A 112 20.99 32.04 7.00
CA SER A 112 21.40 30.65 7.22
C SER A 112 20.67 30.01 8.42
N LEU A 113 20.57 30.74 9.55
CA LEU A 113 19.84 30.27 10.73
C LEU A 113 18.34 30.09 10.46
N ALA A 114 17.71 31.02 9.73
CA ALA A 114 16.31 30.91 9.34
C ALA A 114 16.05 29.69 8.44
N ILE A 115 16.92 29.45 7.45
CA ILE A 115 16.83 28.28 6.56
C ILE A 115 16.97 26.99 7.39
N THR A 116 17.96 26.87 8.27
CA THR A 116 18.12 25.68 9.12
C THR A 116 16.94 25.47 10.08
N ALA A 117 16.35 26.54 10.63
CA ALA A 117 15.17 26.44 11.47
C ALA A 117 13.93 25.96 10.70
N VAL A 118 13.76 26.40 9.45
CA VAL A 118 12.67 25.93 8.56
C VAL A 118 12.87 24.46 8.20
N PHE A 119 14.08 24.03 7.81
CA PHE A 119 14.36 22.61 7.54
C PHE A 119 14.15 21.73 8.78
N ALA A 120 14.61 22.17 9.95
CA ALA A 120 14.38 21.44 11.21
C ALA A 120 12.89 21.36 11.55
N ALA A 121 12.12 22.45 11.36
CA ALA A 121 10.68 22.46 11.58
C ALA A 121 9.94 21.50 10.63
N ILE A 122 10.32 21.46 9.34
CA ILE A 122 9.74 20.53 8.35
C ILE A 122 10.01 19.08 8.76
N VAL A 123 11.27 18.72 9.06
CA VAL A 123 11.66 17.36 9.48
C VAL A 123 11.00 16.95 10.80
N THR A 124 10.81 17.89 11.73
CA THR A 124 10.11 17.60 13.00
C THR A 124 8.60 17.47 12.79
N SER A 125 8.01 18.20 11.83
CA SER A 125 6.57 18.19 11.57
C SER A 125 6.07 16.84 11.02
N THR A 126 6.86 16.16 10.19
CA THR A 126 6.50 14.82 9.67
C THR A 126 6.65 13.72 10.72
N ALA A 127 7.44 13.93 11.78
CA ALA A 127 7.62 12.99 12.89
C ALA A 127 6.60 13.18 14.04
N SER A 128 5.74 14.20 13.97
CA SER A 128 4.90 14.66 15.11
C SER A 128 3.40 14.43 14.93
N SER A 129 3.00 13.45 14.13
CA SER A 129 1.64 12.90 14.22
C SER A 129 1.50 12.22 15.59
N PRO A 130 0.65 12.71 16.52
CA PRO A 130 0.46 12.02 17.79
C PRO A 130 -0.02 10.59 17.48
N PRO A 131 0.36 9.59 18.30
CA PRO A 131 -0.21 8.26 18.14
C PRO A 131 -1.74 8.40 18.24
N THR A 132 -2.44 7.90 17.22
CA THR A 132 -3.85 7.55 17.34
C THR A 132 -3.99 6.78 18.64
N ALA A 133 -4.91 7.23 19.51
CA ALA A 133 -5.09 6.56 20.80
C ALA A 133 -5.36 5.08 20.53
N ALA A 134 -4.60 4.20 21.19
CA ALA A 134 -4.74 2.77 21.00
C ALA A 134 -6.22 2.37 21.19
N PRO A 135 -6.79 1.50 20.34
CA PRO A 135 -8.19 1.10 20.49
C PRO A 135 -8.40 0.51 21.89
N ASP A 136 -9.48 0.92 22.56
CA ASP A 136 -9.66 0.79 24.01
C ASP A 136 -9.18 -0.57 24.57
N GLY A 137 -8.21 -0.53 25.48
CA GLY A 137 -7.62 -1.71 26.13
C GLY A 137 -6.28 -2.18 25.55
N GLY A 138 -5.84 -1.64 24.40
CA GLY A 138 -4.57 -2.02 23.77
C GLY A 138 -3.37 -1.20 24.24
N THR A 139 -2.21 -1.85 24.36
CA THR A 139 -0.92 -1.17 24.59
C THR A 139 -0.18 -1.03 23.27
N PRO A 140 0.25 0.18 22.85
CA PRO A 140 1.06 0.33 21.64
C PRO A 140 2.47 -0.25 21.85
N VAL A 141 2.86 -1.20 21.02
CA VAL A 141 4.15 -1.92 21.13
C VAL A 141 5.11 -1.65 19.98
N ALA A 142 4.61 -1.31 18.78
CA ALA A 142 5.45 -0.89 17.66
C ALA A 142 4.73 0.06 16.68
N VAL A 143 5.53 0.76 15.88
CA VAL A 143 5.12 1.47 14.68
C VAL A 143 6.12 1.10 13.60
N LEU A 144 5.63 0.50 12.51
CA LEU A 144 6.42 -0.11 11.45
C LEU A 144 6.36 0.81 10.22
N ALA A 145 7.54 1.19 9.72
CA ALA A 145 7.69 2.00 8.52
C ALA A 145 7.59 1.14 7.24
N PRO A 146 7.35 1.75 6.07
CA PRO A 146 7.45 1.04 4.79
C PRO A 146 8.86 0.51 4.57
N ASP A 147 9.00 -0.76 4.22
CA ASP A 147 10.29 -1.34 3.84
C ASP A 147 10.58 -1.00 2.36
N PRO A 148 11.64 -0.22 2.05
CA PRO A 148 12.02 0.09 0.68
C PRO A 148 12.71 -1.08 -0.06
N SER A 149 13.03 -2.17 0.64
CA SER A 149 13.64 -3.38 0.08
C SER A 149 12.64 -4.50 -0.23
N PHE A 150 11.38 -4.36 0.19
CA PHE A 150 10.30 -5.29 -0.12
C PHE A 150 10.03 -5.37 -1.63
N ASP A 151 10.11 -6.57 -2.21
CA ASP A 151 9.66 -6.84 -3.58
C ASP A 151 8.29 -7.55 -3.58
N PRO A 152 7.21 -6.89 -4.05
CA PRO A 152 5.90 -7.52 -4.23
C PRO A 152 5.92 -8.81 -5.07
N SER A 153 6.91 -8.97 -5.95
CA SER A 153 7.00 -10.12 -6.84
C SER A 153 7.25 -11.44 -6.09
N GLU A 154 7.85 -11.38 -4.90
CA GLU A 154 8.09 -12.52 -4.02
C GLU A 154 6.80 -13.21 -3.54
N ILE A 155 5.73 -12.45 -3.35
CA ILE A 155 4.47 -12.93 -2.76
C ILE A 155 3.33 -12.94 -3.80
N PHE A 156 3.30 -11.98 -4.72
CA PHE A 156 2.23 -11.84 -5.71
C PHE A 156 2.62 -12.32 -7.11
N GLY A 157 3.89 -12.65 -7.32
CA GLY A 157 4.45 -12.97 -8.63
C GLY A 157 4.39 -11.79 -9.60
N THR A 158 4.48 -12.09 -10.88
CA THR A 158 4.48 -11.09 -11.97
C THR A 158 3.11 -10.41 -12.22
N ARG A 159 2.12 -10.61 -11.34
CA ARG A 159 0.78 -10.01 -11.49
C ARG A 159 0.76 -8.50 -11.30
N GLY A 160 1.76 -7.93 -10.61
CA GLY A 160 1.91 -6.49 -10.46
C GLY A 160 0.74 -5.84 -9.70
N TYR A 161 0.27 -6.46 -8.62
CA TYR A 161 -0.55 -5.75 -7.63
C TYR A 161 0.32 -4.69 -6.94
N GLY A 162 -0.27 -3.56 -6.55
CA GLY A 162 0.42 -2.62 -5.69
C GLY A 162 0.41 -3.19 -4.29
N ALA A 163 1.59 -3.48 -3.79
CA ALA A 163 1.77 -3.93 -2.43
C ALA A 163 2.89 -3.13 -1.79
N GLN A 164 2.71 -2.73 -0.54
CA GLN A 164 3.72 -2.09 0.27
C GLN A 164 3.99 -3.00 1.48
N GLY A 165 5.19 -3.56 1.55
CA GLY A 165 5.68 -4.23 2.73
C GLY A 165 6.11 -3.21 3.79
N PHE A 166 6.04 -3.61 5.04
CA PHE A 166 6.49 -2.84 6.20
C PHE A 166 7.62 -3.58 6.91
N GLU A 167 8.34 -2.88 7.78
CA GLU A 167 9.40 -3.45 8.62
C GLU A 167 8.96 -4.75 9.31
N ASP A 168 9.89 -5.71 9.41
CA ASP A 168 9.67 -6.96 10.14
C ASP A 168 9.34 -6.69 11.62
N PHE A 169 8.33 -7.41 12.10
CA PHE A 169 7.91 -7.42 13.48
C PHE A 169 8.03 -8.84 14.05
N HIS A 170 9.21 -9.18 14.56
CA HIS A 170 9.50 -10.46 15.20
C HIS A 170 9.19 -11.67 14.31
N GLY A 171 9.61 -11.62 13.04
CA GLY A 171 9.36 -12.65 12.03
C GLY A 171 7.99 -12.55 11.36
N LEU A 172 7.22 -11.49 11.62
CA LEU A 172 5.99 -11.17 10.88
C LEU A 172 6.21 -9.95 9.99
N THR A 173 5.90 -10.06 8.70
CA THR A 173 5.90 -8.93 7.76
C THR A 173 4.46 -8.48 7.51
N PRO A 174 4.09 -7.22 7.84
CA PRO A 174 2.86 -6.62 7.38
C PRO A 174 2.98 -6.17 5.92
N ILE A 175 1.89 -6.32 5.15
CA ILE A 175 1.81 -5.95 3.74
C ILE A 175 0.45 -5.30 3.48
N ALA A 176 0.44 -4.03 3.08
CA ALA A 176 -0.74 -3.40 2.54
C ALA A 176 -0.86 -3.70 1.04
N VAL A 177 -2.07 -3.97 0.54
CA VAL A 177 -2.36 -4.22 -0.88
C VAL A 177 -3.48 -3.32 -1.39
N ASP A 178 -3.27 -2.80 -2.60
CA ASP A 178 -4.07 -1.74 -3.23
C ASP A 178 -5.28 -2.25 -4.05
N ASP A 179 -6.06 -1.28 -4.54
CA ASP A 179 -7.37 -1.36 -5.19
C ASP A 179 -7.54 -2.54 -6.15
N ARG A 180 -6.53 -2.95 -6.91
CA ARG A 180 -6.61 -4.01 -7.93
C ARG A 180 -6.63 -5.42 -7.34
N TRP A 181 -6.08 -5.61 -6.15
CA TRP A 181 -6.27 -6.84 -5.37
C TRP A 181 -7.45 -6.68 -4.41
N ALA A 182 -7.51 -5.55 -3.70
CA ALA A 182 -8.55 -5.25 -2.71
C ALA A 182 -9.97 -5.20 -3.30
N ALA A 183 -10.17 -4.68 -4.52
CA ALA A 183 -11.50 -4.60 -5.13
C ALA A 183 -12.14 -5.97 -5.43
N SER A 184 -11.37 -7.06 -5.44
CA SER A 184 -11.92 -8.42 -5.49
C SER A 184 -12.72 -8.78 -4.22
N PHE A 185 -12.49 -8.04 -3.14
CA PHE A 185 -13.22 -8.09 -1.86
C PHE A 185 -14.16 -6.88 -1.66
N GLY A 186 -14.30 -5.99 -2.67
CA GLY A 186 -15.16 -4.81 -2.59
C GLY A 186 -14.67 -3.71 -1.66
N THR A 187 -13.35 -3.56 -1.50
CA THR A 187 -12.69 -2.59 -0.61
C THR A 187 -11.49 -1.92 -1.28
N ASP A 188 -11.11 -0.76 -0.75
CA ASP A 188 -10.03 0.09 -1.29
C ASP A 188 -8.64 -0.34 -0.79
N SER A 189 -8.55 -1.04 0.35
CA SER A 189 -7.26 -1.61 0.81
C SER A 189 -7.43 -2.80 1.73
N CYS A 190 -6.46 -3.71 1.71
CA CYS A 190 -6.32 -4.77 2.71
C CYS A 190 -4.93 -4.76 3.33
N LEU A 191 -4.86 -5.09 4.62
CA LEU A 191 -3.64 -5.38 5.34
C LEU A 191 -3.53 -6.91 5.47
N MET A 192 -2.34 -7.43 5.23
CA MET A 192 -2.00 -8.84 5.39
C MET A 192 -0.79 -8.99 6.28
N ILE A 193 -0.85 -9.93 7.21
CA ILE A 193 0.28 -10.33 8.05
C ILE A 193 0.75 -11.70 7.57
N VAL A 194 2.01 -11.80 7.15
CA VAL A 194 2.66 -13.03 6.70
C VAL A 194 3.84 -13.37 7.62
N ALA A 195 4.24 -14.63 7.68
CA ALA A 195 5.52 -15.00 8.28
C ALA A 195 6.66 -14.59 7.32
N THR A 196 7.70 -13.97 7.86
CA THR A 196 8.87 -13.51 7.12
C THR A 196 9.66 -14.70 6.59
N GLY A 197 10.06 -14.64 5.31
CA GLY A 197 10.89 -15.66 4.66
C GLY A 197 10.13 -16.83 4.02
N VAL A 198 8.79 -16.87 3.97
CA VAL A 198 8.06 -17.96 3.27
C VAL A 198 7.94 -17.73 1.75
N VAL A 199 9.05 -17.29 1.16
CA VAL A 199 9.22 -16.98 -0.27
C VAL A 199 10.03 -18.08 -0.98
N ASP A 200 10.64 -19.00 -0.24
CA ASP A 200 11.57 -20.05 -0.73
C ASP A 200 10.91 -21.23 -1.50
N GLY A 201 9.97 -20.93 -2.39
CA GLY A 201 9.87 -21.62 -3.69
C GLY A 201 9.62 -23.14 -3.75
N ASP A 202 8.55 -23.63 -3.11
CA ASP A 202 7.87 -24.86 -3.55
C ASP A 202 6.60 -24.50 -4.35
N ASP A 203 6.14 -25.35 -5.27
CA ASP A 203 4.96 -25.13 -6.15
C ASP A 203 3.60 -25.07 -5.41
N GLY A 204 3.62 -24.90 -4.08
CA GLY A 204 2.46 -24.61 -3.27
C GLY A 204 2.24 -23.11 -3.13
N ILE A 205 1.06 -22.63 -3.57
CA ILE A 205 0.41 -21.46 -2.97
C ILE A 205 0.57 -21.59 -1.45
N TYR A 206 0.99 -20.54 -0.74
CA TYR A 206 1.19 -20.56 0.72
C TYR A 206 -0.12 -20.91 1.45
N THR A 207 -0.35 -22.22 1.65
CA THR A 207 -1.55 -22.79 2.26
C THR A 207 -1.38 -22.85 3.76
N GLY A 208 -1.54 -21.73 4.46
CA GLY A 208 -1.58 -21.78 5.93
C GLY A 208 -1.41 -20.47 6.67
N ARG A 209 -2.39 -19.56 6.55
CA ARG A 209 -2.56 -18.35 7.39
C ARG A 209 -1.53 -17.24 7.13
N TRP A 210 -1.64 -16.59 5.98
CA TRP A 210 -1.61 -15.11 6.06
C TRP A 210 -2.91 -14.67 6.75
N ARG A 211 -2.83 -13.65 7.59
CA ARG A 211 -4.02 -13.05 8.23
C ARG A 211 -4.37 -11.80 7.46
N THR A 212 -5.56 -11.73 6.87
CA THR A 212 -6.02 -10.59 6.06
C THR A 212 -7.15 -9.86 6.76
N GLY A 213 -7.12 -8.53 6.75
CA GLY A 213 -8.21 -7.68 7.19
C GLY A 213 -8.25 -6.41 6.36
N CYS A 214 -9.42 -6.09 5.83
CA CYS A 214 -9.60 -5.01 4.85
C CYS A 214 -10.30 -3.80 5.45
N ALA A 215 -10.08 -2.64 4.83
CA ALA A 215 -10.78 -1.41 5.20
C ALA A 215 -12.29 -1.55 4.93
N ALA A 216 -13.11 -0.85 5.72
CA ALA A 216 -14.55 -0.84 5.56
C ALA A 216 -15.12 0.53 5.96
N GLY A 217 -15.39 1.38 4.96
CA GLY A 217 -15.85 2.75 5.21
C GLY A 217 -14.83 3.54 6.05
N PRO A 218 -15.19 4.02 7.26
CA PRO A 218 -14.26 4.75 8.12
C PRO A 218 -13.28 3.83 8.90
N ILE A 219 -13.41 2.51 8.80
CA ILE A 219 -12.57 1.55 9.54
C ILE A 219 -11.32 1.24 8.70
N PRO A 220 -10.10 1.48 9.21
CA PRO A 220 -8.87 1.17 8.50
C PRO A 220 -8.65 -0.33 8.35
N ALA A 221 -7.88 -0.72 7.33
CA ALA A 221 -7.42 -2.10 7.16
C ALA A 221 -6.61 -2.53 8.39
N SER A 222 -7.07 -3.57 9.07
CA SER A 222 -6.52 -3.99 10.36
C SER A 222 -6.68 -5.49 10.58
N VAL A 223 -5.72 -6.08 11.29
CA VAL A 223 -5.63 -7.53 11.53
C VAL A 223 -5.41 -7.79 13.01
N ALA A 224 -6.39 -8.41 13.67
CA ALA A 224 -6.24 -8.98 14.99
C ALA A 224 -5.84 -10.48 14.89
N MET A 225 -4.93 -10.92 15.75
CA MET A 225 -4.50 -12.32 15.80
C MET A 225 -4.01 -12.72 17.19
N ASP A 226 -4.46 -13.89 17.66
CA ASP A 226 -3.91 -14.56 18.83
C ASP A 226 -2.47 -15.01 18.55
N VAL A 227 -1.59 -14.86 19.54
CA VAL A 227 -0.21 -15.36 19.49
C VAL A 227 -0.19 -16.83 19.89
N ASP A 228 -0.45 -17.71 18.92
CA ASP A 228 -0.50 -19.16 19.09
C ASP A 228 0.74 -19.89 18.52
N SER A 229 0.76 -21.22 18.52
CA SER A 229 1.86 -22.02 17.98
C SER A 229 2.05 -21.94 16.45
N THR A 230 1.31 -21.08 15.77
CA THR A 230 1.30 -20.92 14.30
C THR A 230 1.89 -19.59 13.86
N VAL A 231 2.23 -18.72 14.81
CA VAL A 231 3.08 -17.55 14.60
C VAL A 231 4.57 -17.95 14.64
N PRO A 232 5.49 -17.11 14.13
CA PRO A 232 6.92 -17.29 14.30
C PRO A 232 7.31 -17.44 15.77
N ALA A 233 8.34 -18.25 16.02
CA ALA A 233 8.86 -18.48 17.37
C ALA A 233 9.24 -17.16 18.06
N GLU A 234 9.85 -16.24 17.31
CA GLU A 234 10.24 -14.91 17.80
C GLU A 234 9.05 -14.09 18.31
N THR A 235 7.93 -14.07 17.56
CA THR A 235 6.69 -13.42 18.01
C THR A 235 6.14 -14.09 19.27
N SER A 236 6.09 -15.43 19.30
CA SER A 236 5.53 -16.19 20.44
C SER A 236 6.34 -16.06 21.74
N VAL A 237 7.64 -15.79 21.64
CA VAL A 237 8.53 -15.57 22.79
C VAL A 237 8.45 -14.12 23.27
N ALA A 238 8.23 -13.15 22.36
CA ALA A 238 8.10 -11.74 22.70
C ALA A 238 6.73 -11.40 23.30
N TYR A 239 5.65 -12.01 22.79
CA TYR A 239 4.25 -11.69 23.14
C TYR A 239 3.45 -12.94 23.58
N PRO A 240 3.90 -13.69 24.60
CA PRO A 240 3.18 -14.88 25.07
C PRO A 240 1.81 -14.51 25.66
N ASP A 241 0.83 -15.41 25.49
CA ASP A 241 -0.54 -15.27 26.01
C ASP A 241 -1.20 -13.91 25.67
N SER A 242 -0.96 -13.40 24.46
CA SER A 242 -1.41 -12.09 23.99
C SER A 242 -2.12 -12.16 22.64
N VAL A 243 -2.88 -11.11 22.34
CA VAL A 243 -3.49 -10.84 21.02
C VAL A 243 -2.83 -9.59 20.45
N LEU A 244 -2.33 -9.69 19.23
CA LEU A 244 -1.74 -8.58 18.50
C LEU A 244 -2.76 -7.99 17.51
N LEU A 245 -2.85 -6.67 17.47
CA LEU A 245 -3.64 -5.91 16.51
C LEU A 245 -2.72 -5.02 15.68
N PHE A 246 -2.67 -5.29 14.38
CA PHE A 246 -1.99 -4.47 13.38
C PHE A 246 -3.02 -3.55 12.72
N VAL A 247 -2.73 -2.24 12.62
CA VAL A 247 -3.61 -1.25 12.01
C VAL A 247 -2.83 -0.42 10.99
N HIS A 248 -3.32 -0.38 9.75
CA HIS A 248 -2.75 0.44 8.68
C HIS A 248 -3.27 1.89 8.80
N GLU A 249 -2.39 2.83 9.13
CA GLU A 249 -2.69 4.25 9.32
C GLU A 249 -1.80 5.13 8.43
N GLY A 250 -2.34 5.58 7.30
CA GLY A 250 -1.57 6.33 6.30
C GLY A 250 -0.49 5.46 5.69
N ASP A 251 0.77 5.87 5.81
CA ASP A 251 1.94 5.15 5.29
C ASP A 251 2.64 4.31 6.39
N LEU A 252 1.95 3.94 7.47
CA LEU A 252 2.53 3.21 8.62
C LEU A 252 1.62 2.07 9.07
N VAL A 253 2.19 1.04 9.68
CA VAL A 253 1.44 0.02 10.44
C VAL A 253 1.72 0.20 11.93
N ARG A 254 0.68 0.42 12.73
CA ARG A 254 0.76 0.43 14.20
C ARG A 254 0.46 -0.95 14.75
N VAL A 255 1.19 -1.38 15.77
CA VAL A 255 0.98 -2.65 16.45
C VAL A 255 0.59 -2.41 17.90
N TYR A 256 -0.51 -3.03 18.32
CA TYR A 256 -1.05 -2.98 19.67
C TYR A 256 -1.13 -4.38 20.27
N GLU A 257 -0.79 -4.51 21.55
CA GLU A 257 -0.88 -5.73 22.34
C GLU A 257 -2.10 -5.67 23.28
N TYR A 258 -2.84 -6.77 23.36
CA TYR A 258 -3.92 -7.01 24.31
C TYR A 258 -3.62 -8.33 25.05
N PRO A 259 -3.93 -8.44 26.36
CA PRO A 259 -3.82 -9.72 27.05
C PRO A 259 -4.87 -10.71 26.51
N ALA A 260 -4.49 -11.97 26.31
CA ALA A 260 -5.46 -13.03 26.08
C ALA A 260 -6.28 -13.29 27.37
N THR A 261 -7.56 -13.62 27.20
CA THR A 261 -8.55 -13.81 28.30
C THR A 261 -8.71 -15.26 28.73
#